data_AF-A0A933YCC4-F1
#
_entry.id   AF-A0A933YCC4-F1
#
_cell.length_a   1.000
_cell.length_b   1.000
_cell.length_c   1.000
_cell.angle_alpha   90.00
_cell.angle_beta   90.00
_cell.angle_gamma   90.00
#
_symmetry.space_group_name_H-M   'P 1'
#
loop_
_entity.id
_entity.type
_entity.pdbx_description
1 polymer ?
#
loop_
_entity_poly.entity_id
_entity_poly.type
_entity_poly.pdbx_seq_one_letter_code
_entity_poly.pdbx_strand_id
1 'polypeptide(L)' 'MEKMIMDERVREVVAGDVKLKEAVRKFERRVILEELHRNNEDKEKVARLLGISLSSLYRKLTDMSSEPQEAMAFDTSRNN' A
#
# COMPACT_ATOMS: atom_id res chain seq x y z
N MET A 1 43.74 -5.41 9.30
CA MET A 1 42.71 -4.46 9.74
C MET A 1 41.91 -4.09 8.50
N GLU A 2 40.93 -4.94 8.17
CA GLU A 2 40.09 -4.82 6.96
C GLU A 2 39.41 -3.45 6.91
N LYS A 3 39.59 -2.74 5.80
CA LYS A 3 38.92 -1.48 5.56
C LYS A 3 37.45 -1.76 5.28
N MET A 4 36.63 -1.54 6.31
CA MET A 4 35.17 -1.44 6.21
C MET A 4 34.81 -0.09 5.58
N ILE A 5 35.00 0.04 4.26
CA ILE A 5 34.42 1.15 3.49
C ILE A 5 33.03 0.69 3.07
N MET A 6 32.02 1.01 3.88
CA MET A 6 30.65 1.01 3.37
C MET A 6 30.54 2.20 2.40
N ASP A 7 30.55 1.90 1.10
CA ASP A 7 30.36 2.86 0.02
C ASP A 7 29.03 3.61 0.25
N GLU A 8 29.10 4.94 0.37
CA GLU A 8 27.96 5.82 0.63
C GLU A 8 26.87 5.69 -0.45
N ARG A 9 27.23 5.24 -1.66
CA ARG A 9 26.28 4.94 -2.74
C ARG A 9 25.41 3.71 -2.46
N VAL A 10 25.85 2.79 -1.61
CA VAL A 10 25.04 1.62 -1.21
C VAL A 10 23.88 2.05 -0.31
N ARG A 11 24.05 3.11 0.52
CA ARG A 11 22.96 3.62 1.36
C ARG A 11 21.82 4.22 0.54
N GLU A 12 22.13 4.90 -0.55
CA GLU A 12 21.12 5.58 -1.38
C GLU A 12 20.23 4.58 -2.14
N VAL A 13 20.81 3.51 -2.67
CA VAL A 13 20.06 2.42 -3.33
C VAL A 13 19.13 1.71 -2.34
N VAL A 14 19.62 1.39 -1.14
CA VAL A 14 18.83 0.74 -0.08
C VAL A 14 17.71 1.67 0.42
N ALA A 15 17.95 2.97 0.53
CA ALA A 15 16.93 3.95 0.91
C ALA A 15 15.86 4.14 -0.19
N GLY A 16 16.24 4.03 -1.47
CA GLY A 16 15.30 4.04 -2.60
C GLY A 16 14.31 2.88 -2.55
N ASP A 17 14.79 1.68 -2.18
CA ASP A 17 13.95 0.49 -2.04
C ASP A 17 12.92 0.60 -0.92
N VAL A 18 13.29 1.18 0.22
CA VAL A 18 12.36 1.41 1.35
C VAL A 18 11.27 2.40 0.93
N LYS A 19 11.65 3.52 0.31
CA LYS A 19 10.71 4.54 -0.16
C LYS A 19 9.75 4.02 -1.22
N LEU A 20 10.24 3.22 -2.17
CA LEU A 20 9.38 2.60 -3.19
C LEU A 20 8.41 1.61 -2.56
N LYS A 21 8.87 0.74 -1.66
CA LYS A 21 8.01 -0.21 -0.94
C LYS A 21 6.90 0.51 -0.17
N GLU A 22 7.21 1.61 0.51
CA GLU A 22 6.22 2.44 1.20
C GLU A 22 5.23 3.10 0.23
N ALA A 23 5.72 3.68 -0.87
CA ALA A 23 4.86 4.28 -1.89
C ALA A 23 3.89 3.27 -2.51
N VAL A 24 4.38 2.06 -2.81
CA VAL A 24 3.55 0.95 -3.32
C VAL A 24 2.51 0.54 -2.28
N ARG A 25 2.89 0.40 -1.00
CA ARG A 25 1.94 0.09 0.08
C ARG A 25 0.85 1.15 0.22
N LYS A 26 1.21 2.44 0.23
CA LYS A 26 0.23 3.54 0.30
C LYS A 26 -0.71 3.53 -0.91
N PHE A 27 -0.18 3.26 -2.11
CA PHE A 27 -0.98 3.12 -3.32
C PHE A 27 -1.96 1.95 -3.25
N GLU A 28 -1.48 0.74 -2.91
CA GLU A 28 -2.31 -0.47 -2.79
C GLU A 28 -3.43 -0.27 -1.76
N ARG A 29 -3.10 0.29 -0.58
CA ARG A 29 -4.06 0.62 0.49
C ARG A 29 -5.16 1.54 -0.02
N ARG A 30 -4.79 2.63 -0.69
CA ARG A 30 -5.75 3.58 -1.24
C ARG A 30 -6.70 2.92 -2.25
N VAL A 31 -6.16 2.15 -3.20
CA VAL A 31 -6.95 1.44 -4.21
C VAL A 31 -7.94 0.46 -3.56
N ILE A 32 -7.49 -0.34 -2.60
CA ILE A 32 -8.34 -1.31 -1.90
C ILE A 32 -9.49 -0.62 -1.15
N LEU A 33 -9.20 0.47 -0.44
CA LEU A 33 -10.22 1.20 0.32
C LEU A 33 -11.21 1.95 -0.58
N GLU A 34 -10.72 2.59 -1.65
CA GLU A 34 -11.57 3.24 -2.65
C GLU A 34 -12.55 2.24 -3.28
N GLU A 35 -12.08 1.06 -3.68
CA GLU A 35 -12.94 0.03 -4.27
C GLU A 35 -13.91 -0.60 -3.25
N LEU A 36 -13.49 -0.80 -2.00
CA LEU A 36 -14.41 -1.21 -0.93
C LEU A 36 -15.51 -0.19 -0.73
N HIS A 37 -15.18 1.10 -0.65
CA HIS A 37 -16.17 2.16 -0.49
C HIS A 37 -17.13 2.22 -1.69
N ARG A 38 -16.62 2.16 -2.94
CA ARG A 38 -17.44 2.17 -4.16
C ARG A 38 -18.35 0.95 -4.30
N ASN A 39 -18.02 -0.17 -3.66
CA ASN A 39 -18.75 -1.42 -3.74
C ASN A 39 -19.47 -1.79 -2.43
N ASN A 40 -19.81 -0.83 -1.57
CA ASN A 40 -20.55 -1.05 -0.30
C ASN A 40 -19.91 -2.13 0.59
N GLU A 41 -18.58 -2.13 0.66
CA GLU A 41 -17.75 -3.09 1.39
C GLU A 41 -17.90 -4.58 0.98
N ASP A 42 -18.40 -4.86 -0.23
CA ASP A 42 -18.44 -6.21 -0.80
C ASP A 42 -17.02 -6.69 -1.13
N LYS A 43 -16.43 -7.39 -0.16
CA LYS A 43 -15.04 -7.90 -0.22
C LYS A 43 -14.87 -8.95 -1.31
N GLU A 44 -15.89 -9.75 -1.61
CA GLU A 44 -15.81 -10.74 -2.68
C GLU A 44 -15.78 -10.08 -4.05
N LYS A 45 -16.65 -9.09 -4.27
CA LYS A 45 -16.69 -8.31 -5.51
C LYS A 45 -15.40 -7.54 -5.71
N VAL A 46 -14.88 -6.89 -4.67
CA VAL A 46 -13.61 -6.15 -4.73
C VAL A 46 -12.43 -7.08 -5.02
N ALA A 47 -12.36 -8.26 -4.38
CA ALA A 47 -11.31 -9.23 -4.68
C ALA A 47 -11.31 -9.64 -6.16
N ARG A 48 -12.50 -9.92 -6.72
CA ARG A 48 -12.66 -10.21 -8.16
C ARG A 48 -12.25 -9.03 -9.05
N LEU A 49 -12.66 -7.81 -8.72
CA LEU A 49 -12.33 -6.60 -9.48
C LEU A 49 -10.82 -6.30 -9.50
N LEU A 50 -10.15 -6.52 -8.36
CA LEU A 50 -8.71 -6.32 -8.22
C LEU A 50 -7.88 -7.51 -8.75
N GLY A 51 -8.53 -8.59 -9.20
CA GLY A 51 -7.84 -9.77 -9.72
C GLY A 51 -7.03 -10.55 -8.67
N ILE A 52 -7.42 -10.46 -7.39
CA ILE A 52 -6.75 -11.15 -6.27
C ILE A 52 -7.69 -12.13 -5.58
N SER A 53 -7.14 -13.10 -4.85
CA SER A 53 -7.97 -13.97 -4.02
C SER A 53 -8.55 -13.21 -2.82
N LEU A 54 -9.73 -13.62 -2.36
CA LEU A 54 -10.36 -13.07 -1.16
C LEU A 54 -9.44 -13.14 0.07
N SER A 55 -8.71 -14.25 0.24
CA SER A 55 -7.72 -14.39 1.31
C SER A 55 -6.56 -13.38 1.20
N SER A 56 -6.14 -13.04 -0.01
CA SER A 56 -5.10 -12.02 -0.22
C SER A 56 -5.61 -10.63 0.14
N LEU A 57 -6.87 -10.32 -0.21
CA LEU A 57 -7.53 -9.09 0.20
C LEU A 57 -7.59 -8.97 1.74
N TYR A 58 -8.02 -10.02 2.43
CA TYR A 58 -8.07 -10.02 3.89
C TYR A 58 -6.70 -9.80 4.54
N ARG A 59 -5.65 -10.47 4.06
CA ARG A 59 -4.28 -10.25 4.59
C ARG A 59 -3.84 -8.80 4.43
N LYS A 60 -4.04 -8.24 3.23
CA LYS A 60 -3.72 -6.83 2.97
C LYS A 60 -4.50 -5.89 3.91
N LEU A 61 -5.78 -6.15 4.18
CA LEU A 61 -6.58 -5.37 5.13
C LEU A 61 -6.11 -5.50 6.58
N THR A 62 -5.67 -6.69 7.00
CA THR A 62 -5.11 -6.90 8.35
C THR A 62 -3.81 -6.13 8.52
N ASP A 63 -2.90 -6.19 7.54
CA ASP A 63 -1.63 -5.46 7.57
C ASP A 63 -1.89 -3.94 7.69
N MET A 64 -2.88 -3.43 6.96
CA MET A 64 -3.31 -2.03 7.02
C MET A 64 -3.77 -1.61 8.43
N SER A 65 -4.52 -2.44 9.14
CA SER A 65 -5.09 -2.08 10.46
C SER A 65 -4.05 -1.82 11.57
N SER A 66 -2.80 -2.27 11.36
CA SER A 66 -1.69 -2.06 12.27
C SER A 66 -0.90 -0.75 12.04
N GLU A 67 -1.22 0.00 10.98
CA GLU A 67 -0.53 1.25 10.63
C GLU A 67 -1.30 2.48 11.18
N PRO A 68 -0.61 3.52 11.69
CA PRO A 68 -1.25 4.76 12.14
C PRO A 68 -2.08 5.37 11.00
N GLN A 69 -3.35 5.64 11.27
CA GLN A 69 -4.26 6.22 10.29
C GLN A 69 -3.88 7.69 10.04
N GLU A 70 -3.04 7.96 9.03
CA GLU A 70 -2.96 9.28 8.42
C GLU A 70 -4.34 9.57 7.82
N ALA A 71 -5.05 10.56 8.38
CA ALA A 71 -6.40 10.93 7.96
C ALA A 71 -6.43 11.25 6.46
N MET A 72 -6.80 10.27 5.64
CA MET A 72 -7.00 10.47 4.22
C MET A 72 -8.31 11.25 4.05
N ALA A 73 -8.18 12.56 3.79
CA ALA A 73 -9.26 13.35 3.22
C ALA A 73 -9.61 12.72 1.86
N PHE A 74 -10.71 11.98 1.80
CA PHE A 74 -11.30 11.56 0.55
C PHE A 74 -11.70 12.83 -0.21
N ASP A 75 -10.89 13.22 -1.20
CA ASP A 75 -11.29 14.22 -2.18
C ASP A 75 -12.43 13.61 -3.00
N THR A 76 -13.66 13.97 -2.63
CA THR A 76 -14.90 13.59 -3.30
C THR A 76 -15.08 14.26 -4.66
N SER A 77 -14.08 14.97 -5.18
CA SER A 77 -14.18 15.80 -6.38
C SER A 77 -13.63 15.14 -7.65
N ARG A 78 -14.02 13.89 -7.97
CA ARG A 78 -13.86 13.35 -9.33
C ARG A 78 -15.00 12.40 -9.69
N ASN A 79 -16.18 12.96 -9.93
CA ASN A 79 -17.20 12.32 -10.76
C ASN A 79 -17.93 13.39 -11.58
N ASN A 80 -17.41 13.66 -12.78
CA ASN A 80 -18.13 14.31 -13.87
C ASN A 80 -17.77 13.59 -15.18
#